data_AF-A0AAW2TZ88-F1
#
_entry.id   AF-A0AAW2TZ88-F1
#
_cell.length_a   1.000
_cell.length_b   1.000
_cell.length_c   1.000
_cell.angle_alpha   90.00
_cell.angle_beta   90.00
_cell.angle_gamma   90.00
#
_symmetry.space_group_name_H-M   'P 1'
#
loop_
_entity.id
_entity.type
_entity.pdbx_description
1 polymer ?
#
loop_
_entity_poly.entity_id
_entity_poly.type
_entity_poly.pdbx_seq_one_letter_code
_entity_poly.pdbx_strand_id
1 'polypeptide(L)'
;MGKLVSGATNMDPNLSSSVPKYANPFWKEMVVIANRSITNSRRAPELFGARFGAVLVTGIILATIFWRLDNSPKGVQERLGFFAFAMSTTFYTCAEAIPVFLLERYIFMRETAYNAYRLLVAILAYFVLFSGFFITRDRIPSYWIWFHYASLVKYPYQGVMQNEFDDPSKCFVRGIQVFDGSPLRAVPDSVKLKLLKSMSKTLGMNITSSTCLTTGSDILKQSGVTDVDKWSCLWITIALGFFFRVLFYFALLIGSKNKRR
;
A
#
# COMPACT_ATOMS: atom_id res chain seq x y z
N MET A 1 -6.29 -46.45 7.86
CA MET A 1 -5.87 -47.85 8.03
C MET A 1 -5.71 -48.46 6.64
N GLY A 2 -4.48 -48.54 6.12
CA GLY A 2 -4.18 -49.16 4.83
C GLY A 2 -2.92 -49.98 5.00
N LYS A 3 -3.04 -51.31 4.86
CA LYS A 3 -1.96 -52.29 5.07
C LYS A 3 -0.89 -52.13 3.97
N LEU A 4 0.37 -52.03 4.38
CA LEU A 4 1.52 -52.24 3.51
C LEU A 4 1.78 -53.75 3.44
N VAL A 5 1.66 -54.32 2.25
CA VAL A 5 2.09 -55.71 1.96
C VAL A 5 3.59 -55.66 1.72
N SER A 6 4.36 -56.33 2.59
CA SER A 6 5.79 -56.59 2.41
C SER A 6 5.94 -57.80 1.49
N GLY A 7 6.53 -57.59 0.32
CA GLY A 7 6.93 -58.64 -0.60
C GLY A 7 8.32 -58.32 -1.12
N ALA A 8 9.35 -58.77 -0.40
CA ALA A 8 10.71 -58.81 -0.90
C ALA A 8 10.89 -60.08 -1.74
N THR A 9 11.30 -59.95 -3.00
CA THR A 9 12.12 -60.96 -3.69
C THR A 9 12.80 -60.36 -4.92
N ASN A 10 14.12 -60.51 -4.91
CA ASN A 10 15.08 -60.58 -6.02
C ASN A 10 15.47 -59.29 -6.76
N MET A 11 16.76 -58.96 -6.58
CA MET A 11 17.52 -57.88 -7.20
C MET A 11 17.86 -58.24 -8.65
N ASP A 12 17.40 -57.43 -9.60
CA ASP A 12 18.02 -57.25 -10.91
C ASP A 12 18.84 -55.95 -10.89
N PRO A 13 20.16 -55.95 -11.17
CA PRO A 13 21.01 -54.77 -10.99
C PRO A 13 20.92 -53.73 -12.12
N ASN A 14 20.08 -53.93 -13.15
CA ASN A 14 20.08 -53.12 -14.38
C ASN A 14 18.78 -52.35 -14.69
N LEU A 15 17.86 -52.18 -13.74
CA LEU A 15 16.69 -51.33 -13.92
C LEU A 15 16.76 -50.08 -13.04
N SER A 16 17.71 -49.19 -13.32
CA SER A 16 17.60 -47.78 -12.95
C SER A 16 16.56 -47.10 -13.85
N SER A 17 15.33 -47.60 -13.88
CA SER A 17 14.21 -46.86 -14.45
C SER A 17 13.98 -45.67 -13.54
N SER A 18 14.25 -44.47 -14.06
CA SER A 18 13.93 -43.20 -13.43
C SER A 18 12.45 -43.17 -13.07
N VAL A 19 12.10 -43.57 -11.85
CA VAL A 19 10.75 -43.42 -11.32
C VAL A 19 10.49 -41.91 -11.28
N PRO A 20 9.55 -41.36 -12.07
CA PRO A 20 9.29 -39.94 -12.03
C PRO A 20 8.80 -39.58 -10.62
N LYS A 21 9.47 -38.62 -9.98
CA LYS A 21 9.20 -38.15 -8.61
C LYS A 21 7.77 -37.59 -8.44
N TYR A 22 7.07 -37.31 -9.55
CA TYR A 22 5.71 -36.80 -9.62
C TYR A 22 4.93 -37.46 -10.76
N ALA A 23 3.67 -37.83 -10.50
CA ALA A 23 2.79 -38.52 -11.46
C ALA A 23 2.16 -37.56 -12.50
N ASN A 24 2.11 -36.25 -12.20
CA ASN A 24 1.53 -35.23 -13.07
C ASN A 24 2.54 -34.09 -13.36
N PRO A 25 2.47 -33.44 -14.54
CA PRO A 25 3.23 -32.23 -14.80
C PRO A 25 2.78 -31.07 -13.90
N PHE A 26 3.73 -30.20 -13.53
CA PHE A 26 3.54 -29.08 -12.60
C PHE A 26 2.29 -28.23 -12.90
N TRP A 27 2.02 -27.93 -14.17
CA TRP A 27 0.86 -27.12 -14.57
C TRP A 27 -0.48 -27.79 -14.25
N LYS A 28 -0.59 -29.10 -14.42
CA LYS A 28 -1.82 -29.84 -14.07
C LYS A 28 -2.04 -29.84 -12.57
N GLU A 29 -0.98 -30.02 -11.77
CA GLU A 29 -1.08 -29.92 -10.32
C GLU A 29 -1.46 -28.52 -9.87
N MET A 30 -0.88 -27.48 -10.46
CA MET A 30 -1.19 -26.08 -10.15
C MET A 30 -2.66 -25.76 -10.46
N VAL A 31 -3.19 -26.21 -11.61
CA VAL A 31 -4.62 -26.03 -11.96
C VAL A 31 -5.53 -26.80 -11.01
N VAL A 32 -5.18 -28.04 -10.66
CA VAL A 32 -5.98 -28.85 -9.71
C VAL A 32 -5.98 -28.22 -8.32
N ILE A 33 -4.84 -27.75 -7.83
CA ILE A 33 -4.74 -27.05 -6.54
C ILE A 33 -5.51 -25.73 -6.60
N ALA A 34 -5.41 -24.97 -7.69
CA ALA A 34 -6.17 -23.73 -7.88
C ALA A 34 -7.69 -23.99 -7.86
N ASN A 35 -8.18 -24.99 -8.59
CA ASN A 35 -9.59 -25.37 -8.59
C ASN A 35 -10.07 -25.86 -7.22
N ARG A 36 -9.23 -26.63 -6.51
CA ARG A 36 -9.52 -27.04 -5.12
C ARG A 36 -9.54 -25.84 -4.18
N SER A 37 -8.60 -24.90 -4.32
CA SER A 37 -8.54 -23.68 -3.53
C SER A 37 -9.76 -22.80 -3.77
N ILE A 38 -10.15 -22.61 -5.03
CA ILE A 38 -11.35 -21.84 -5.40
C ILE A 38 -12.61 -22.51 -4.85
N THR A 39 -12.70 -23.83 -4.96
CA THR A 39 -13.83 -24.61 -4.43
C THR A 39 -13.88 -24.51 -2.90
N ASN A 40 -12.72 -24.58 -2.22
CA ASN A 40 -12.62 -24.41 -0.77
C ASN A 40 -13.02 -23.00 -0.33
N SER A 41 -12.54 -21.96 -1.03
CA SER A 41 -12.93 -20.57 -0.78
C SER A 41 -14.42 -20.34 -1.01
N ARG A 42 -15.01 -20.93 -2.06
CA ARG A 42 -16.46 -20.86 -2.32
C ARG A 42 -17.31 -21.59 -1.27
N ARG A 43 -16.79 -22.66 -0.67
CA ARG A 43 -17.44 -23.41 0.42
C ARG A 43 -17.34 -22.70 1.78
N ALA A 44 -16.49 -21.68 1.91
CA ALA A 44 -16.36 -20.82 3.09
C ALA A 44 -16.85 -19.38 2.80
N PRO A 45 -18.15 -19.18 2.49
CA PRO A 45 -18.68 -17.88 2.06
C PRO A 45 -18.62 -16.82 3.18
N GLU A 46 -18.64 -17.23 4.45
CA GLU A 46 -18.61 -16.31 5.60
C GLU A 46 -17.33 -15.49 5.63
N LEU A 47 -16.16 -16.13 5.51
CA LEU A 47 -14.88 -15.44 5.55
C LEU A 47 -14.65 -14.55 4.32
N PHE A 48 -14.99 -15.06 3.13
CA PHE A 48 -14.87 -14.28 1.89
C PHE A 48 -15.83 -13.09 1.90
N GLY A 49 -17.08 -13.31 2.33
CA GLY A 49 -18.12 -12.29 2.45
C GLY A 49 -17.75 -11.21 3.48
N ALA A 50 -17.22 -11.59 4.65
CA ALA A 50 -16.77 -10.64 5.66
C ALA A 50 -15.65 -9.72 5.15
N ARG A 51 -14.65 -10.29 4.45
CA ARG A 51 -13.54 -9.49 3.88
C ARG A 51 -14.00 -8.57 2.76
N PHE A 52 -14.81 -9.08 1.85
CA PHE A 52 -15.36 -8.26 0.76
C PHE A 52 -16.26 -7.14 1.32
N GLY A 53 -17.11 -7.47 2.30
CA GLY A 53 -17.93 -6.51 3.02
C GLY A 53 -17.10 -5.43 3.71
N ALA A 54 -16.02 -5.79 4.41
CA ALA A 54 -15.13 -4.83 5.07
C ALA A 54 -14.48 -3.86 4.07
N VAL A 55 -14.01 -4.36 2.91
CA VAL A 55 -13.44 -3.52 1.85
C VAL A 55 -14.49 -2.59 1.23
N LEU A 56 -15.71 -3.09 1.00
CA LEU A 56 -16.80 -2.26 0.49
C LEU A 56 -17.20 -1.16 1.49
N VAL A 57 -17.37 -1.51 2.76
CA VAL A 57 -17.75 -0.55 3.81
C VAL A 57 -16.67 0.52 3.97
N THR A 58 -15.40 0.13 4.04
CA THR A 58 -14.29 1.10 4.11
C THR A 58 -14.20 1.98 2.87
N GLY A 59 -14.41 1.42 1.68
CA GLY A 59 -14.49 2.18 0.43
C GLY A 59 -15.63 3.20 0.42
N ILE A 60 -16.82 2.82 0.90
CA ILE A 60 -17.98 3.72 1.03
C ILE A 60 -17.69 4.83 2.03
N ILE A 61 -17.11 4.50 3.19
CA ILE A 61 -16.74 5.49 4.21
C ILE A 61 -15.75 6.50 3.64
N LEU A 62 -14.70 6.05 2.94
CA LEU A 62 -13.75 6.96 2.31
C LEU A 62 -14.42 7.82 1.23
N ALA A 63 -15.30 7.24 0.41
CA ALA A 63 -16.01 7.98 -0.63
C ALA A 63 -16.95 9.06 -0.06
N THR A 64 -17.62 8.79 1.07
CA THR A 64 -18.53 9.76 1.70
C THR A 64 -17.80 10.84 2.49
N ILE A 65 -16.69 10.50 3.17
CA ILE A 65 -15.85 11.50 3.85
C ILE A 65 -15.20 12.44 2.84
N PHE A 66 -14.64 11.89 1.78
CA PHE A 66 -13.95 12.63 0.72
C PHE A 66 -14.89 12.88 -0.46
N TRP A 67 -16.09 13.36 -0.17
CA TRP A 67 -17.08 13.65 -1.20
C TRP A 67 -16.79 14.97 -1.90
N ARG A 68 -16.62 14.92 -3.24
CA ARG A 68 -16.40 16.08 -4.13
C ARG A 68 -15.23 17.00 -3.72
N LEU A 69 -14.01 16.60 -4.08
CA LEU A 69 -12.82 17.39 -3.76
C LEU A 69 -12.62 18.52 -4.78
N ASP A 70 -12.78 19.76 -4.31
CA ASP A 70 -12.56 20.96 -5.10
C ASP A 70 -11.06 21.25 -5.32
N ASN A 71 -10.73 22.08 -6.32
CA ASN A 71 -9.35 22.54 -6.58
C ASN A 71 -8.95 23.71 -5.66
N SER A 72 -9.51 23.78 -4.45
CA SER A 72 -9.15 24.80 -3.46
C SER A 72 -7.91 24.36 -2.66
N PRO A 73 -7.20 25.27 -1.98
CA PRO A 73 -6.09 24.87 -1.08
C PRO A 73 -6.53 23.85 -0.02
N LYS A 74 -7.77 23.93 0.47
CA LYS A 74 -8.34 22.93 1.39
C LYS A 74 -8.56 21.59 0.68
N GLY A 75 -9.10 21.61 -0.53
CA GLY A 75 -9.33 20.42 -1.32
C GLY A 75 -8.04 19.66 -1.68
N VAL A 76 -6.92 20.37 -1.87
CA VAL A 76 -5.59 19.72 -2.00
C VAL A 76 -5.25 18.92 -0.76
N GLN A 77 -5.39 19.51 0.42
CA GLN A 77 -5.11 18.82 1.68
C GLN A 77 -6.01 17.60 1.86
N GLU A 78 -7.28 17.71 1.50
CA GLU A 78 -8.22 16.60 1.49
C GLU A 78 -7.81 15.49 0.50
N ARG A 79 -7.29 15.84 -0.69
CA ARG A 79 -6.79 14.85 -1.69
C ARG A 79 -5.59 14.09 -1.16
N LEU A 80 -4.64 14.82 -0.56
CA LEU A 80 -3.45 14.21 0.04
C LEU A 80 -3.83 13.26 1.17
N GLY A 81 -4.77 13.67 2.02
CA GLY A 81 -5.33 12.83 3.09
C GLY A 81 -6.04 11.60 2.54
N PHE A 82 -6.90 11.76 1.53
CA PHE A 82 -7.61 10.67 0.88
C PHE A 82 -6.64 9.58 0.40
N PHE A 83 -5.60 9.94 -0.36
CA PHE A 83 -4.64 8.96 -0.86
C PHE A 83 -3.84 8.29 0.27
N ALA A 84 -3.43 9.06 1.29
CA ALA A 84 -2.68 8.51 2.42
C ALA A 84 -3.54 7.49 3.20
N PHE A 85 -4.78 7.83 3.51
CA PHE A 85 -5.69 6.94 4.25
C PHE A 85 -6.19 5.77 3.41
N ALA A 86 -6.48 5.96 2.13
CA ALA A 86 -6.89 4.88 1.23
C ALA A 86 -5.79 3.82 1.08
N MET A 87 -4.54 4.25 0.85
CA MET A 87 -3.41 3.33 0.75
C MET A 87 -3.16 2.62 2.08
N SER A 88 -3.11 3.36 3.20
CA SER A 88 -2.90 2.78 4.53
C SER A 88 -3.96 1.74 4.87
N THR A 89 -5.24 2.05 4.65
CA THR A 89 -6.38 1.15 4.91
C THR A 89 -6.28 -0.12 4.05
N THR A 90 -5.89 0.02 2.78
CA THR A 90 -5.68 -1.13 1.89
C THR A 90 -4.57 -2.06 2.40
N PHE A 91 -3.45 -1.53 2.89
CA PHE A 91 -2.39 -2.34 3.48
C PHE A 91 -2.81 -2.99 4.80
N TYR A 92 -3.56 -2.29 5.65
CA TYR A 92 -4.10 -2.87 6.89
C TYR A 92 -5.08 -4.02 6.63
N THR A 93 -6.04 -3.83 5.72
CA THR A 93 -7.00 -4.88 5.35
C THR A 93 -6.31 -6.13 4.75
N CYS A 94 -5.22 -5.95 4.01
CA CYS A 94 -4.40 -7.07 3.54
C CYS A 94 -3.68 -7.80 4.69
N ALA A 95 -3.24 -7.09 5.73
CA ALA A 95 -2.55 -7.68 6.88
C ALA A 95 -3.48 -8.54 7.75
N GLU A 96 -4.76 -8.18 7.88
CA GLU A 96 -5.78 -8.96 8.59
C GLU A 96 -6.03 -10.35 7.99
N ALA A 97 -5.73 -10.53 6.70
CA ALA A 97 -5.89 -11.82 6.05
C ALA A 97 -4.92 -12.89 6.60
N ILE A 98 -3.75 -12.46 7.06
CA ILE A 98 -2.62 -13.31 7.48
C ILE A 98 -2.97 -14.23 8.67
N PRO A 99 -3.46 -13.72 9.82
CA PRO A 99 -3.76 -14.58 10.97
C PRO A 99 -4.80 -15.65 10.64
N VAL A 100 -5.84 -15.32 9.87
CA VAL A 100 -6.85 -16.32 9.49
C VAL A 100 -6.25 -17.44 8.64
N PHE A 101 -5.41 -17.12 7.65
CA PHE A 101 -4.71 -18.13 6.85
C PHE A 101 -3.75 -19.00 7.69
N LEU A 102 -3.14 -18.45 8.74
CA LEU A 102 -2.27 -19.20 9.64
C LEU A 102 -3.07 -20.10 10.61
N LEU A 103 -4.24 -19.64 11.05
CA LEU A 103 -5.13 -20.37 11.96
C LEU A 103 -5.78 -21.59 11.28
N GLU A 104 -6.21 -21.45 10.02
CA GLU A 104 -6.75 -22.58 9.24
C GLU A 104 -5.75 -23.72 9.08
N ARG A 105 -4.44 -23.44 9.19
CA ARG A 105 -3.40 -24.45 8.98
C ARG A 105 -3.06 -25.28 10.23
N TYR A 106 -3.03 -24.75 11.46
CA TYR A 106 -2.78 -25.54 12.70
C TYR A 106 -3.18 -24.84 14.02
N ILE A 107 -3.71 -25.61 14.99
CA ILE A 107 -4.15 -25.12 16.33
C ILE A 107 -2.98 -24.60 17.20
N PHE A 108 -1.81 -25.25 17.17
CA PHE A 108 -0.63 -24.87 17.99
C PHE A 108 0.06 -23.56 17.53
N MET A 109 -0.09 -23.17 16.26
CA MET A 109 0.54 -21.95 15.71
C MET A 109 -0.24 -20.67 16.02
N ARG A 110 -1.43 -20.78 16.63
CA ARG A 110 -2.35 -19.67 16.92
C ARG A 110 -1.70 -18.58 17.77
N GLU A 111 -1.00 -18.96 18.84
CA GLU A 111 -0.43 -18.01 19.80
C GLU A 111 0.76 -17.24 19.21
N THR A 112 1.65 -17.95 18.51
CA THR A 112 2.76 -17.33 17.77
C THR A 112 2.26 -16.44 16.63
N ALA A 113 1.21 -16.84 15.91
CA ALA A 113 0.61 -16.05 14.84
C ALA A 113 -0.03 -14.75 15.34
N TYR A 114 -0.67 -14.77 16.51
CA TYR A 114 -1.23 -13.57 17.12
C TYR A 114 -0.15 -12.55 17.52
N ASN A 115 0.96 -13.01 18.08
CA ASN A 115 2.12 -12.15 18.38
C ASN A 115 2.74 -11.56 17.12
N ALA A 116 2.90 -12.35 16.07
CA ALA A 116 3.41 -11.89 14.77
C ALA A 116 2.47 -10.85 14.13
N TYR A 117 1.16 -11.03 14.23
CA TYR A 117 0.17 -10.07 13.74
C TYR A 117 0.29 -8.72 14.47
N ARG A 118 0.39 -8.72 15.80
CA ARG A 118 0.58 -7.48 16.59
C ARG A 118 1.83 -6.71 16.15
N LEU A 119 2.94 -7.43 15.96
CA LEU A 119 4.19 -6.83 15.48
C LEU A 119 4.02 -6.25 14.06
N LEU A 120 3.36 -6.97 13.16
CA LEU A 120 3.12 -6.51 11.79
C LEU A 120 2.28 -5.23 11.76
N VAL A 121 1.19 -5.18 12.51
CA VAL A 121 0.30 -3.99 12.61
C VAL A 121 1.08 -2.78 13.13
N ALA A 122 1.96 -2.98 14.12
CA ALA A 122 2.83 -1.92 14.63
C ALA A 122 3.84 -1.43 13.58
N ILE A 123 4.50 -2.35 12.87
CA ILE A 123 5.44 -2.00 11.78
C ILE A 123 4.72 -1.24 10.66
N LEU A 124 3.53 -1.68 10.28
CA LEU A 124 2.70 -0.98 9.29
C LEU A 124 2.34 0.44 9.73
N ALA A 125 2.04 0.65 11.02
CA ALA A 125 1.77 1.98 11.56
C ALA A 125 2.98 2.92 11.38
N TYR A 126 4.17 2.42 11.69
CA TYR A 126 5.40 3.16 11.43
C TYR A 126 5.59 3.41 9.93
N PHE A 127 5.34 2.43 9.07
CA PHE A 127 5.49 2.61 7.61
C PHE A 127 4.54 3.68 7.06
N VAL A 128 3.34 3.81 7.62
CA VAL A 128 2.40 4.90 7.30
C VAL A 128 2.93 6.24 7.79
N LEU A 129 3.45 6.31 9.02
CA LEU A 129 4.01 7.54 9.59
C LEU A 129 5.15 8.11 8.73
N PHE A 130 6.06 7.24 8.30
CA PHE A 130 7.20 7.60 7.47
C PHE A 130 6.92 7.51 5.96
N SER A 131 5.67 7.33 5.51
CA SER A 131 5.34 7.21 4.07
C SER A 131 5.46 8.52 3.28
N GLY A 132 5.54 9.67 3.96
CA GLY A 132 5.63 11.00 3.36
C GLY A 132 4.45 11.93 3.65
N PHE A 133 3.32 11.40 4.13
CA PHE A 133 2.14 12.22 4.48
C PHE A 133 2.28 12.94 5.83
N PHE A 134 2.58 12.20 6.91
CA PHE A 134 2.70 12.78 8.26
C PHE A 134 4.05 13.46 8.47
N ILE A 135 5.13 12.81 8.03
CA ILE A 135 6.50 13.32 8.12
C ILE A 135 7.07 13.36 6.71
N THR A 136 7.40 14.56 6.24
CA THR A 136 8.07 14.75 4.95
C THR A 136 9.51 14.23 5.01
N ARG A 137 10.03 13.75 3.87
CA ARG A 137 11.37 13.16 3.76
C ARG A 137 12.46 14.02 4.39
N ASP A 138 12.42 15.34 4.15
CA ASP A 138 13.46 16.29 4.59
C ASP A 138 13.50 16.50 6.10
N ARG A 139 12.44 16.12 6.81
CA ARG A 139 12.35 16.20 8.28
C ARG A 139 12.84 14.92 8.97
N ILE A 140 13.10 13.84 8.22
CA ILE A 140 13.52 12.56 8.77
C ILE A 140 15.04 12.59 9.00
N PRO A 141 15.53 12.29 10.22
CA PRO A 141 16.96 12.20 10.47
C PRO A 141 17.63 11.13 9.59
N SER A 142 18.88 11.39 9.15
CA SER A 142 19.58 10.53 8.18
C SER A 142 19.71 9.06 8.63
N TYR A 143 19.75 8.78 9.94
CA TYR A 143 19.82 7.41 10.47
C TYR A 143 18.49 6.65 10.42
N TRP A 144 17.34 7.32 10.25
CA TRP A 144 16.00 6.71 10.11
C TRP A 144 15.51 6.68 8.67
N ILE A 145 16.20 7.32 7.73
CA ILE A 145 15.71 7.49 6.35
C ILE A 145 15.52 6.16 5.62
N TRP A 146 16.26 5.11 5.99
CA TRP A 146 16.08 3.77 5.41
C TRP A 146 14.67 3.23 5.67
N PHE A 147 14.05 3.61 6.79
CA PHE A 147 12.69 3.16 7.15
C PHE A 147 11.64 3.75 6.20
N HIS A 148 11.86 4.98 5.73
CA HIS A 148 11.04 5.60 4.68
C HIS A 148 11.15 4.82 3.35
N TYR A 149 12.34 4.38 2.96
CA TYR A 149 12.55 3.59 1.74
C TYR A 149 12.12 2.12 1.86
N ALA A 150 12.10 1.58 3.08
CA ALA A 150 11.58 0.24 3.36
C ALA A 150 10.04 0.18 3.42
N SER A 151 9.38 1.33 3.57
CA SER A 151 7.93 1.42 3.68
C SER A 151 7.21 0.93 2.42
N LEU A 152 6.27 0.00 2.62
CA LEU A 152 5.41 -0.51 1.56
C LEU A 152 4.38 0.52 1.07
N VAL A 153 4.05 1.51 1.92
CA VAL A 153 3.02 2.51 1.65
C VAL A 153 3.59 3.69 0.86
N LYS A 154 4.90 3.96 0.99
CA LYS A 154 5.60 5.10 0.36
C LYS A 154 5.42 5.12 -1.16
N TYR A 155 5.85 4.06 -1.86
CA TYR A 155 5.86 4.00 -3.32
C TYR A 155 4.47 4.10 -3.96
N PRO A 156 3.44 3.35 -3.51
CA PRO A 156 2.10 3.49 -4.07
C PRO A 156 1.48 4.85 -3.77
N TYR A 157 1.71 5.43 -2.58
CA TYR A 157 1.27 6.79 -2.23
C TYR A 157 1.89 7.84 -3.16
N GLN A 158 3.21 7.77 -3.35
CA GLN A 158 3.95 8.64 -4.26
C GLN A 158 3.47 8.52 -5.71
N GLY A 159 3.26 7.30 -6.18
CA GLY A 159 2.78 7.04 -7.54
C GLY A 159 1.40 7.66 -7.80
N VAL A 160 0.45 7.51 -6.88
CA VAL A 160 -0.90 8.11 -7.06
C VAL A 160 -0.88 9.63 -6.93
N MET A 161 -0.04 10.18 -6.05
CA MET A 161 0.13 11.63 -5.96
C MET A 161 0.66 12.22 -7.26
N GLN A 162 1.73 11.65 -7.80
CA GLN A 162 2.29 12.11 -9.07
C GLN A 162 1.29 11.96 -10.22
N ASN A 163 0.47 10.90 -10.20
CA ASN A 163 -0.58 10.71 -11.20
C ASN A 163 -1.71 11.74 -11.10
N GLU A 164 -2.13 12.13 -9.88
CA GLU A 164 -3.19 13.14 -9.69
C GLU A 164 -2.72 14.56 -10.03
N PHE A 165 -1.48 14.90 -9.66
CA PHE A 165 -0.91 16.24 -9.80
C PHE A 165 -0.05 16.43 -11.06
N ASP A 166 -0.13 15.50 -12.03
CA ASP A 166 0.67 15.54 -13.27
C ASP A 166 0.27 16.69 -14.20
N ASP A 167 -1.00 17.09 -14.18
CA ASP A 167 -1.55 18.08 -15.10
C ASP A 167 -1.11 19.52 -14.72
N PRO A 168 -0.27 20.18 -15.55
CA PRO A 168 0.23 21.51 -15.27
C PRO A 168 -0.81 22.61 -15.49
N SER A 169 -1.92 22.32 -16.18
CA SER A 169 -2.99 23.31 -16.46
C SER A 169 -3.88 23.56 -15.24
N LYS A 170 -3.86 22.66 -14.26
CA LYS A 170 -4.67 22.76 -13.04
C LYS A 170 -4.02 23.69 -12.03
N CYS A 171 -4.76 24.72 -11.66
CA CYS A 171 -4.40 25.62 -10.58
C CYS A 171 -5.10 25.23 -9.27
N PHE A 172 -4.32 25.13 -8.19
CA PHE A 172 -4.83 24.75 -6.87
C PHE A 172 -4.89 25.90 -5.86
N VAL A 173 -4.01 26.89 -6.01
CA VAL A 173 -4.01 28.10 -5.18
C VAL A 173 -3.95 29.31 -6.07
N ARG A 174 -5.03 30.10 -6.06
CA ARG A 174 -5.10 31.40 -6.72
C ARG A 174 -4.62 32.52 -5.79
N GLY A 175 -4.33 33.69 -6.38
CA GLY A 175 -3.87 34.89 -5.68
C GLY A 175 -4.55 35.15 -4.33
N ILE A 176 -5.88 35.32 -4.30
CA ILE A 176 -6.60 35.61 -3.03
C ILE A 176 -6.56 34.42 -2.06
N GLN A 177 -6.56 33.19 -2.57
CA GLN A 177 -6.63 31.97 -1.78
C GLN A 177 -5.33 31.65 -1.03
N VAL A 178 -4.22 32.32 -1.36
CA VAL A 178 -2.94 32.16 -0.64
C VAL A 178 -3.07 32.46 0.85
N PHE A 179 -4.00 33.35 1.24
CA PHE A 179 -4.23 33.73 2.63
C PHE A 179 -5.12 32.74 3.38
N ASP A 180 -5.78 31.80 2.70
CA ASP A 180 -6.68 30.87 3.36
C ASP A 180 -5.93 29.99 4.36
N GLY A 181 -4.65 29.66 4.15
CA GLY A 181 -3.85 28.90 5.11
C GLY A 181 -3.38 29.70 6.33
N SER A 182 -3.74 30.98 6.46
CA SER A 182 -3.18 31.91 7.44
C SER A 182 -4.28 32.55 8.31
N PRO A 183 -3.92 33.21 9.43
CA PRO A 183 -4.86 34.01 10.22
C PRO A 183 -5.56 35.12 9.42
N LEU A 184 -5.01 35.50 8.26
CA LEU A 184 -5.58 36.51 7.36
C LEU A 184 -6.78 35.99 6.54
N ARG A 185 -7.19 34.73 6.70
CA ARG A 185 -8.39 34.19 6.04
C ARG A 185 -9.65 35.02 6.35
N ALA A 186 -9.80 35.47 7.59
CA ALA A 186 -10.97 36.21 8.08
C ALA A 186 -11.02 37.68 7.60
N VAL A 187 -9.93 38.18 7.01
CA VAL A 187 -9.83 39.55 6.55
C VAL A 187 -10.65 39.73 5.26
N PRO A 188 -11.32 40.89 5.04
CA PRO A 188 -12.07 41.15 3.83
C PRO A 188 -11.22 41.07 2.55
N ASP A 189 -11.85 40.65 1.44
CA ASP A 189 -11.16 40.45 0.17
C ASP A 189 -10.53 41.74 -0.40
N SER A 190 -11.09 42.91 -0.07
CA SER A 190 -10.53 44.22 -0.44
C SER A 190 -9.13 44.46 0.17
N VAL A 191 -8.89 43.97 1.39
CA VAL A 191 -7.60 44.09 2.06
C VAL A 191 -6.66 43.00 1.54
N LYS A 192 -7.15 41.79 1.27
CA LYS A 192 -6.36 40.73 0.60
C LYS A 192 -5.84 41.20 -0.76
N LEU A 193 -6.66 41.91 -1.54
CA LEU A 193 -6.24 42.51 -2.81
C LEU A 193 -5.16 43.59 -2.64
N LYS A 194 -5.27 44.44 -1.61
CA LYS A 194 -4.22 45.43 -1.30
C LYS A 194 -2.90 44.75 -0.91
N LEU A 195 -2.97 43.70 -0.09
CA LEU A 195 -1.81 42.89 0.28
C LEU A 195 -1.17 42.23 -0.95
N LEU A 196 -1.98 41.65 -1.84
CA LEU A 196 -1.49 41.10 -3.10
C LEU A 196 -0.80 42.15 -3.96
N LYS A 197 -1.34 43.37 -4.02
CA LYS A 197 -0.71 44.47 -4.75
C LYS A 197 0.65 44.87 -4.16
N SER A 198 0.77 44.88 -2.82
CA SER A 198 2.05 45.11 -2.15
C SER A 198 3.05 43.98 -2.43
N MET A 199 2.61 42.72 -2.33
CA MET A 199 3.44 41.54 -2.66
C MET A 199 3.89 41.56 -4.12
N SER A 200 2.96 41.89 -5.04
CA SER A 200 3.20 42.04 -6.48
C SER A 200 4.31 43.06 -6.76
N LYS A 201 4.30 44.20 -6.06
CA LYS A 201 5.35 45.24 -6.18
C LYS A 201 6.70 44.75 -5.68
N THR A 202 6.75 44.02 -4.57
CA THR A 202 8.02 43.52 -3.99
C THR A 202 8.61 42.37 -4.79
N LEU A 203 7.76 41.47 -5.29
CA LEU A 203 8.19 40.30 -6.08
C LEU A 203 8.48 40.63 -7.54
N GLY A 204 8.15 41.84 -8.01
CA GLY A 204 8.33 42.22 -9.42
C GLY A 204 7.42 41.47 -10.39
N MET A 205 6.33 40.87 -9.90
CA MET A 205 5.38 40.07 -10.68
C MET A 205 3.97 40.62 -10.53
N ASN A 206 3.19 40.68 -11.61
CA ASN A 206 1.80 41.14 -11.54
C ASN A 206 0.88 40.03 -11.00
N ILE A 207 0.57 40.09 -9.69
CA ILE A 207 -0.28 39.09 -9.03
C ILE A 207 -1.69 39.67 -8.87
N THR A 208 -2.65 39.03 -9.54
CA THR A 208 -4.08 39.37 -9.45
C THR A 208 -4.83 38.32 -8.63
N SER A 209 -6.13 38.50 -8.44
CA SER A 209 -6.97 37.56 -7.69
C SER A 209 -7.03 36.16 -8.29
N SER A 210 -6.96 36.06 -9.61
CA SER A 210 -7.07 34.82 -10.39
C SER A 210 -5.73 34.25 -10.84
N THR A 211 -4.62 34.97 -10.63
CA THR A 211 -3.27 34.48 -10.95
C THR A 211 -3.02 33.16 -10.22
N CYS A 212 -2.53 32.16 -10.96
CA CYS A 212 -2.16 30.89 -10.37
C CYS A 212 -0.82 31.01 -9.65
N LEU A 213 -0.80 30.70 -8.35
CA LEU A 213 0.41 30.77 -7.52
C LEU A 213 0.98 29.40 -7.20
N THR A 214 0.16 28.34 -7.18
CA THR A 214 0.61 26.99 -6.84
C THR A 214 -0.01 25.98 -7.80
N THR A 215 0.86 25.26 -8.50
CA THR A 215 0.52 24.19 -9.44
C THR A 215 0.70 22.81 -8.78
N GLY A 216 0.28 21.74 -9.47
CA GLY A 216 0.52 20.36 -9.01
C GLY A 216 2.00 20.07 -8.74
N SER A 217 2.89 20.59 -9.58
CA SER A 217 4.34 20.42 -9.43
C SER A 217 4.90 21.03 -8.14
N ASP A 218 4.35 22.17 -7.70
CA ASP A 218 4.75 22.85 -6.46
C ASP A 218 4.28 22.06 -5.24
N ILE A 219 3.07 21.48 -5.30
CA ILE A 219 2.54 20.60 -4.25
C ILE A 219 3.42 19.35 -4.12
N LEU A 220 3.79 18.71 -5.23
CA LEU A 220 4.65 17.52 -5.21
C LEU A 220 6.04 17.81 -4.62
N LYS A 221 6.61 18.98 -4.93
CA LYS A 221 7.87 19.44 -4.33
C LYS A 221 7.72 19.69 -2.84
N GLN A 222 6.65 20.37 -2.42
CA GLN A 222 6.40 20.66 -1.00
C GLN A 222 6.17 19.39 -0.18
N SER A 223 5.55 18.37 -0.75
CA SER A 223 5.36 17.08 -0.10
C SER A 223 6.63 16.22 -0.04
N GLY A 224 7.70 16.58 -0.78
CA GLY A 224 8.94 15.81 -0.84
C GLY A 224 8.82 14.50 -1.63
N VAL A 225 7.84 14.42 -2.54
CA VAL A 225 7.39 13.19 -3.25
C VAL A 225 7.95 13.13 -4.67
N THR A 226 9.09 13.77 -4.93
CA THR A 226 9.69 13.93 -6.28
C THR A 226 10.99 13.14 -6.47
N ASP A 227 11.37 12.29 -5.51
CA ASP A 227 12.63 11.54 -5.55
C ASP A 227 12.64 10.38 -6.56
N VAL A 228 11.48 9.80 -6.86
CA VAL A 228 11.33 8.66 -7.77
C VAL A 228 10.18 8.93 -8.74
N ASP A 229 10.35 8.54 -10.00
CA ASP A 229 9.30 8.66 -11.03
C ASP A 229 8.10 7.72 -10.78
N LYS A 230 6.92 8.08 -11.31
CA LYS A 230 5.65 7.36 -11.09
C LYS A 230 5.72 5.91 -11.55
N TRP A 231 6.38 5.66 -12.68
CA TRP A 231 6.53 4.32 -13.22
C TRP A 231 7.54 3.48 -12.44
N SER A 232 8.61 4.11 -11.96
CA SER A 232 9.57 3.46 -11.07
C SER A 232 8.90 3.07 -9.74
N CYS A 233 8.04 3.93 -9.18
CA CYS A 233 7.24 3.60 -8.00
C CYS A 233 6.33 2.38 -8.22
N LEU A 234 5.70 2.27 -9.41
CA LEU A 234 4.88 1.11 -9.77
C LEU A 234 5.72 -0.17 -9.79
N TRP A 235 6.87 -0.16 -10.49
CA TRP A 235 7.75 -1.33 -10.57
C TRP A 235 8.32 -1.73 -9.22
N ILE A 236 8.71 -0.77 -8.38
CA ILE A 236 9.18 -1.04 -7.01
C ILE A 236 8.07 -1.70 -6.18
N THR A 237 6.84 -1.21 -6.28
CA THR A 237 5.69 -1.79 -5.57
C THR A 237 5.43 -3.24 -6.01
N ILE A 238 5.49 -3.50 -7.32
CA ILE A 238 5.35 -4.86 -7.88
C ILE A 238 6.51 -5.75 -7.40
N ALA A 239 7.74 -5.26 -7.46
CA ALA A 239 8.93 -6.00 -7.03
C ALA A 239 8.89 -6.36 -5.55
N LEU A 240 8.48 -5.42 -4.69
CA LEU A 240 8.23 -5.68 -3.26
C LEU A 240 7.17 -6.77 -3.08
N GLY A 241 6.08 -6.73 -3.84
CA GLY A 241 5.06 -7.77 -3.83
C GLY A 241 5.61 -9.18 -4.13
N PHE A 242 6.47 -9.32 -5.14
CA PHE A 242 7.15 -10.59 -5.42
C PHE A 242 8.15 -10.97 -4.32
N PHE A 243 8.93 -10.01 -3.82
CA PHE A 243 9.89 -10.23 -2.75
C PHE A 243 9.22 -10.81 -1.49
N PHE A 244 8.11 -10.23 -1.03
CA PHE A 244 7.38 -10.74 0.13
C PHE A 244 6.74 -12.11 -0.12
N ARG A 245 6.33 -12.42 -1.36
CA ARG A 245 5.86 -13.78 -1.71
C ARG A 245 6.97 -14.82 -1.64
N VAL A 246 8.16 -14.47 -2.12
CA VAL A 246 9.35 -15.34 -2.05
C VAL A 246 9.76 -15.57 -0.59
N LEU A 247 9.80 -14.51 0.23
CA LEU A 247 10.06 -14.62 1.67
C LEU A 247 9.06 -15.53 2.37
N PHE A 248 7.76 -15.35 2.08
CA PHE A 248 6.72 -16.19 2.65
C PHE A 248 6.87 -17.67 2.26
N TYR A 249 7.24 -17.95 1.01
CA TYR A 249 7.53 -19.31 0.56
C TYR A 249 8.69 -19.95 1.35
N PHE A 250 9.80 -19.23 1.53
CA PHE A 250 10.93 -19.73 2.34
C PHE A 250 10.55 -19.92 3.81
N ALA A 251 9.78 -19.02 4.40
CA ALA A 251 9.28 -19.15 5.77
C ALA A 251 8.44 -20.43 5.94
N LEU A 252 7.57 -20.74 4.97
CA LEU A 252 6.80 -21.98 4.96
C LEU A 252 7.68 -23.22 4.79
N LEU A 253 8.69 -23.18 3.91
CA LEU A 253 9.62 -24.29 3.71
C LEU A 253 10.38 -24.62 5.00
N ILE A 254 10.95 -23.61 5.66
CA ILE A 254 11.71 -23.77 6.92
C ILE A 254 10.77 -24.26 8.02
N GLY A 255 9.59 -23.68 8.15
CA GLY A 255 8.57 -24.11 9.12
C GLY A 255 8.15 -25.58 8.92
N SER A 256 8.03 -26.03 7.67
CA SER A 256 7.68 -27.43 7.36
C SER A 256 8.79 -28.44 7.70
N LYS A 257 10.05 -28.02 7.65
CA LYS A 257 11.20 -28.85 8.02
C LYS A 257 11.34 -28.99 9.53
N ASN A 258 11.09 -27.90 10.28
CA ASN A 258 11.23 -27.89 11.73
C ASN A 258 10.15 -28.74 12.43
N LYS A 259 9.03 -29.02 11.76
CA LYS A 259 7.94 -29.87 12.26
C LYS A 259 8.17 -31.38 12.04
N ARG A 260 9.22 -31.76 11.29
CA ARG A 260 9.62 -33.15 11.03
C ARG A 260 10.74 -33.65 11.96
N ARG A 261 11.20 -32.80 12.87
CA ARG A 261 12.05 -33.14 14.03
C ARG A 261 11.21 -33.02 15.29
#